data_AF-A0A2G6Q4L5-F1
#
_entry.id   AF-A0A2G6Q4L5-F1
#
_cell.length_a   1.000
_cell.length_b   1.000
_cell.length_c   1.000
_cell.angle_alpha   90.00
_cell.angle_beta   90.00
_cell.angle_gamma   90.00
#
_symmetry.space_group_name_H-M   'P 1'
#
loop_
_entity.id
_entity.type
_entity.pdbx_description
1 polymer ?
#
loop_
_entity_poly.entity_id
_entity_poly.type
_entity_poly.pdbx_seq_one_letter_code
_entity_poly.pdbx_strand_id
1 'polypeptide(L)'
;MRNLEEIVKEYVAIEMCEGSHSKNIDEYDNELDFYLENVTNSEGTYETYLANSLSKEELNHYGVIEVWNAIEQGIREAVWKRR
;
A
#
# COMPACT_ATOMS: atom_id res chain seq x y z
N MET A 1 15.73 1.92 11.99
CA MET A 1 14.29 1.65 11.82
C MET A 1 13.60 2.89 11.30
N ARG A 2 12.83 2.81 10.21
CA ARG A 2 11.89 3.89 9.83
C ARG A 2 10.72 3.90 10.80
N ASN A 3 10.09 5.05 11.01
CA ASN A 3 8.84 5.11 11.76
C ASN A 3 7.64 4.71 10.88
N LEU A 4 6.48 4.46 11.50
CA LEU A 4 5.27 4.01 10.78
C LEU A 4 4.85 5.00 9.69
N GLU A 5 4.92 6.31 9.94
CA GLU A 5 4.55 7.33 8.95
C GLU A 5 5.49 7.31 7.73
N GLU A 6 6.80 7.16 7.96
CA GLU A 6 7.79 7.02 6.89
C GLU A 6 7.55 5.77 6.05
N ILE A 7 7.28 4.63 6.69
CA ILE A 7 6.92 3.38 6.02
C ILE A 7 5.67 3.61 5.19
N VAL A 8 4.56 4.04 5.80
CA VAL A 8 3.28 4.24 5.11
C VAL A 8 3.44 5.19 3.93
N LYS A 9 4.14 6.32 4.11
CA LYS A 9 4.37 7.30 3.04
C LYS A 9 5.15 6.71 1.86
N GLU A 10 6.15 5.88 2.12
CA GLU A 10 6.94 5.20 1.09
C GLU A 10 6.07 4.23 0.28
N TYR A 11 5.34 3.34 0.94
CA TYR A 11 4.50 2.36 0.25
C TYR A 11 3.29 3.00 -0.44
N VAL A 12 2.66 4.01 0.17
CA VAL A 12 1.61 4.78 -0.51
C VAL A 12 2.17 5.43 -1.78
N ALA A 13 3.38 5.98 -1.76
CA ALA A 13 3.99 6.55 -2.98
C ALA A 13 4.28 5.50 -4.06
N ILE A 14 4.66 4.27 -3.66
CA ILE A 14 4.85 3.14 -4.57
C ILE A 14 3.52 2.76 -5.19
N GLU A 15 2.50 2.45 -4.39
CA GLU A 15 1.19 2.02 -4.90
C GLU A 15 0.46 3.12 -5.67
N MET A 16 0.71 4.39 -5.37
CA MET A 16 0.14 5.52 -6.12
C MET A 16 0.89 5.82 -7.42
N CYS A 17 1.94 5.05 -7.77
CA CYS A 17 2.64 5.15 -9.03
C CYS A 17 1.97 4.26 -10.07
N GLU A 18 1.41 4.81 -11.15
CA GLU A 18 0.75 4.01 -12.19
C GLU A 18 1.65 2.88 -12.76
N GLY A 19 2.97 3.12 -12.83
CA GLY A 19 3.95 2.14 -13.31
C GLY A 19 4.23 0.96 -12.35
N SER A 20 3.70 0.96 -11.13
CA SER A 20 3.78 -0.19 -10.23
C SER A 20 2.69 -1.24 -10.48
N HIS A 21 1.69 -0.92 -11.31
CA HIS A 21 0.55 -1.78 -11.57
C HIS A 21 0.71 -2.54 -12.88
N SER A 22 0.16 -3.75 -12.92
CA SER A 22 0.24 -4.60 -14.12
C SER A 22 -0.80 -4.24 -15.19
N LYS A 23 -1.86 -3.54 -14.79
CA LYS A 23 -2.97 -3.11 -15.63
C LYS A 23 -3.01 -1.59 -15.75
N ASN A 24 -3.79 -1.09 -16.70
CA ASN A 24 -4.01 0.35 -16.86
C ASN A 24 -5.18 0.82 -15.98
N ILE A 25 -5.15 2.07 -15.55
CA ILE A 25 -6.24 2.71 -14.79
C ILE A 25 -7.58 2.68 -15.54
N ASP A 26 -7.55 2.75 -16.87
CA ASP A 26 -8.75 2.69 -17.73
C ASP A 26 -9.48 1.34 -17.67
N GLU A 27 -8.85 0.30 -17.10
CA GLU A 27 -9.45 -1.01 -16.86
C GLU A 27 -10.29 -1.07 -15.57
N TYR A 28 -10.35 0.04 -14.80
CA TYR A 28 -11.05 0.15 -13.53
C TYR A 28 -12.20 1.17 -13.60
N ASP A 29 -13.30 0.86 -12.90
CA ASP A 29 -14.45 1.76 -12.79
C ASP A 29 -14.12 3.06 -12.03
N ASN A 30 -13.10 3.02 -11.17
CA ASN A 30 -12.63 4.19 -10.44
C ASN A 30 -11.14 4.12 -10.08
N GLU A 31 -10.53 5.31 -9.93
CA GLU A 31 -9.11 5.49 -9.58
C GLU A 31 -8.72 4.83 -8.25
N LEU A 32 -9.63 4.77 -7.27
CA LEU A 32 -9.30 4.19 -5.96
C LEU A 32 -9.09 2.68 -6.06
N ASP A 33 -9.95 1.97 -6.80
CA ASP A 33 -9.84 0.53 -6.99
C ASP A 33 -8.57 0.16 -7.75
N PHE A 34 -8.13 1.01 -8.68
CA PHE A 34 -6.85 0.85 -9.36
C PHE A 34 -5.67 0.88 -8.36
N TYR A 35 -5.54 1.96 -7.56
CA TYR A 35 -4.43 2.06 -6.61
C TYR A 35 -4.51 1.08 -5.44
N LEU A 36 -5.68 0.52 -5.17
CA LEU A 36 -5.88 -0.52 -4.16
C LEU A 36 -5.72 -1.95 -4.72
N GLU A 37 -5.47 -2.15 -6.02
CA GLU A 37 -5.40 -3.50 -6.63
C GLU A 37 -4.45 -4.43 -5.85
N ASN A 38 -3.21 -3.98 -5.66
CA ASN A 38 -2.20 -4.78 -4.96
C ASN A 38 -2.53 -4.93 -3.48
N VAL A 39 -2.99 -3.85 -2.86
CA VAL A 39 -3.22 -3.75 -1.41
C VAL A 39 -4.41 -4.57 -0.96
N THR A 40 -5.47 -4.65 -1.76
CA THR A 40 -6.71 -5.38 -1.40
C THR A 40 -6.73 -6.81 -1.92
N ASN A 41 -5.64 -7.26 -2.55
CA ASN A 41 -5.53 -8.62 -3.03
C ASN A 41 -5.57 -9.62 -1.85
N SER A 42 -6.69 -10.32 -1.74
CA SER A 42 -6.98 -11.26 -0.66
C SER A 42 -6.16 -12.56 -0.70
N GLU A 43 -5.33 -12.77 -1.74
CA GLU A 43 -4.49 -13.97 -1.87
C GLU A 43 -3.22 -13.94 -0.99
N GLY A 44 -3.10 -12.95 -0.08
CA GLY A 44 -1.97 -12.84 0.86
C GLY A 44 -0.64 -12.41 0.21
N THR A 45 -0.69 -12.01 -1.06
CA THR A 45 0.46 -11.53 -1.83
C THR A 45 1.02 -10.24 -1.24
N TYR A 46 0.15 -9.33 -0.79
CA TYR A 46 0.55 -8.06 -0.19
C TYR A 46 1.15 -8.21 1.21
N GLU A 47 0.54 -9.06 2.04
CA GLU A 47 1.08 -9.40 3.37
C GLU A 47 2.49 -10.00 3.26
N THR A 48 2.67 -10.95 2.33
CA THR A 48 3.97 -11.57 2.05
C THR A 48 4.97 -10.55 1.52
N TYR A 49 4.54 -9.64 0.65
CA TYR A 49 5.37 -8.56 0.12
C TYR A 49 5.88 -7.65 1.26
N LEU A 50 5.00 -7.21 2.17
CA LEU A 50 5.38 -6.39 3.31
C LEU A 50 6.31 -7.13 4.27
N ALA A 51 6.03 -8.40 4.56
CA ALA A 51 6.88 -9.23 5.42
C ALA A 51 8.31 -9.41 4.87
N ASN A 52 8.47 -9.41 3.54
CA ASN A 52 9.78 -9.49 2.89
C ASN A 52 10.47 -8.13 2.73
N SER A 53 9.71 -7.03 2.71
CA SER A 53 10.22 -5.69 2.43
C SER A 53 10.54 -4.88 3.70
N LEU A 54 9.92 -5.23 4.83
CA LEU A 54 10.21 -4.65 6.14
C LEU A 54 11.37 -5.37 6.83
N SER A 55 12.19 -4.61 7.56
CA SER A 55 13.24 -5.17 8.39
C SER A 55 12.67 -5.93 9.60
N LYS A 56 13.44 -6.86 10.16
CA LYS A 56 13.05 -7.57 11.39
C LYS A 56 12.74 -6.63 12.56
N GLU A 57 13.45 -5.50 12.65
CA GLU A 57 13.23 -4.49 13.68
C GLU A 57 11.86 -3.81 13.48
N GLU A 58 11.53 -3.44 12.23
CA GLU A 58 10.23 -2.87 11.87
C GLU A 58 9.08 -3.86 12.12
N LEU A 59 9.24 -5.13 11.74
CA LEU A 59 8.23 -6.18 11.95
C LEU A 59 8.01 -6.55 13.42
N ASN A 60 9.02 -6.37 14.27
CA ASN A 60 8.88 -6.56 15.70
C ASN A 60 8.17 -5.38 16.38
N HIS A 61 8.24 -4.19 15.77
CA HIS A 61 7.69 -2.96 16.33
C HIS A 61 6.30 -2.63 15.78
N TYR A 62 6.06 -2.91 14.50
CA TYR A 62 4.81 -2.71 13.77
C TYR A 62 4.33 -4.06 13.24
N GLY A 63 3.05 -4.39 13.46
CA GLY A 63 2.48 -5.59 12.87
C GLY A 63 2.34 -5.46 11.36
N VAL A 64 2.52 -6.54 10.58
CA VAL A 64 2.31 -6.49 9.12
C VAL A 64 0.89 -6.01 8.77
N ILE A 65 -0.12 -6.51 9.49
CA ILE A 65 -1.51 -6.09 9.32
C ILE A 65 -1.73 -4.62 9.71
N GLU A 66 -1.00 -4.11 10.71
CA GLU A 66 -1.05 -2.70 11.09
C GLU A 66 -0.50 -1.81 9.99
N VAL A 67 0.69 -2.15 9.46
CA VAL A 67 1.31 -1.42 8.33
C VAL A 67 0.41 -1.48 7.10
N TRP A 68 -0.13 -2.66 6.78
CA TRP A 68 -1.04 -2.84 5.66
C TRP A 68 -2.27 -1.93 5.77
N ASN A 69 -2.99 -1.98 6.88
CA ASN A 69 -4.17 -1.14 7.08
C ASN A 69 -3.83 0.36 6.97
N ALA A 70 -2.66 0.78 7.47
CA ALA A 70 -2.22 2.16 7.39
C ALA A 70 -1.88 2.59 5.95
N ILE A 71 -1.30 1.71 5.13
CA ILE A 71 -1.08 1.94 3.69
C ILE A 71 -2.42 2.08 2.96
N GLU A 72 -3.37 1.18 3.20
CA GLU A 72 -4.70 1.24 2.59
C GLU A 72 -5.40 2.59 2.89
N GLN A 73 -5.36 3.02 4.15
CA GLN A 73 -5.91 4.32 4.55
C GLN A 73 -5.16 5.49 3.90
N GLY A 74 -3.83 5.40 3.82
CA GLY A 74 -3.00 6.42 3.16
C GLY A 74 -3.36 6.60 1.68
N ILE A 75 -3.62 5.51 0.96
CA ILE A 75 -4.08 5.54 -0.45
C ILE A 75 -5.47 6.18 -0.54
N ARG A 76 -6.42 5.73 0.30
CA ARG A 76 -7.78 6.30 0.35
C ARG A 76 -7.77 7.82 0.58
N GLU A 77 -6.96 8.28 1.52
CA GLU A 77 -6.79 9.71 1.78
C GLU A 77 -6.13 10.46 0.62
N ALA A 78 -5.10 9.88 0.00
CA ALA A 78 -4.39 10.50 -1.11
C ALA A 78 -5.31 10.71 -2.32
N VAL A 79 -6.12 9.70 -2.65
CA VAL A 79 -7.13 9.80 -3.73
C VAL A 79 -8.22 10.80 -3.36
N TRP A 80 -8.72 10.79 -2.11
CA TRP A 80 -9.73 11.74 -1.68
C TRP A 80 -9.25 13.21 -1.78
N LYS A 81 -8.01 13.49 -1.39
CA LYS A 81 -7.41 14.85 -1.46
C LYS A 81 -7.21 15.38 -2.89
N ARG A 82 -7.29 14.52 -3.91
CA ARG A 82 -7.20 14.91 -5.34
C ARG A 82 -8.55 15.34 -5.93
N ARG A 83 -9.67 15.07 -5.24
CA ARG A 83 -11.03 15.44 -5.66
C ARG A 83 -11.41 16.82 -5.14
#